data_AF-A0A7W0F8N7-F1
#
_entry.id   AF-A0A7W0F8N7-F1
#
_cell.length_a   1.000
_cell.length_b   1.000
_cell.length_c   1.000
_cell.angle_alpha   90.00
_cell.angle_beta   90.00
_cell.angle_gamma   90.00
#
_symmetry.space_group_name_H-M   'P 1'
#
loop_
_entity.id
_entity.type
_entity.pdbx_description
1 polymer ?
#
loop_
_entity_poly.entity_id
_entity_poly.type
_entity_poly.pdbx_seq_one_letter_code
_entity_poly.pdbx_strand_id
1 'polypeptide(L)'
;FITNFFQRALVNTRIFNVLDRNNMDKILAEQGFQQMGCTTADCAVQMGRLLNVQLIVVGTCGKLVSRYILTVDIIDVETSQIIASFKEDCNTDTGIEQMVFKLTDEVKKVLY
;
A
#
# COMPACT_ATOMS: atom_id res chain seq x y z
N PHE A 1 -3.85 10.35 -4.34
CA PHE A 1 -5.14 10.03 -4.98
C PHE A 1 -5.33 8.51 -5.07
N ILE A 2 -4.51 7.78 -5.84
CA ILE A 2 -4.60 6.31 -5.98
C ILE A 2 -4.54 5.58 -4.64
N THR A 3 -3.60 5.96 -3.76
CA THR A 3 -3.49 5.41 -2.40
C THR A 3 -4.80 5.51 -1.62
N ASN A 4 -5.57 6.59 -1.78
CA ASN A 4 -6.83 6.77 -1.05
C ASN A 4 -7.92 5.82 -1.57
N PHE A 5 -7.98 5.57 -2.88
CA PHE A 5 -8.90 4.56 -3.44
C PHE A 5 -8.56 3.18 -2.92
N PHE A 6 -7.27 2.84 -2.92
CA PHE A 6 -6.78 1.56 -2.46
C PHE A 6 -7.05 1.36 -0.96
N GLN A 7 -6.75 2.36 -0.13
CA GLN A 7 -7.06 2.36 1.30
C GLN A 7 -8.56 2.16 1.55
N ARG A 8 -9.42 2.89 0.81
CA ARG A 8 -10.87 2.76 0.93
C ARG A 8 -11.37 1.38 0.49
N ALA A 9 -10.81 0.84 -0.59
CA ALA A 9 -11.14 -0.50 -1.06
C ALA A 9 -10.79 -1.56 -0.01
N LEU A 10 -9.61 -1.46 0.61
CA LEU A 10 -9.20 -2.34 1.72
C LEU A 10 -10.12 -2.21 2.94
N VAL A 11 -10.47 -0.99 3.37
CA VAL A 11 -11.43 -0.76 4.48
C VAL A 11 -12.78 -1.39 4.16
N ASN A 12 -13.27 -1.25 2.93
CA ASN A 12 -14.55 -1.81 2.51
C ASN A 12 -14.59 -3.34 2.53
N THR A 13 -13.43 -4.02 2.46
CA THR A 13 -13.39 -5.48 2.59
C THR A 13 -13.84 -5.96 3.98
N ARG A 14 -13.69 -5.10 5.02
CA ARG A 14 -13.90 -5.42 6.44
C ARG A 14 -13.04 -6.58 6.97
N ILE A 15 -12.01 -6.96 6.25
CA ILE A 15 -11.06 -8.01 6.63
C ILE A 15 -9.88 -7.42 7.40
N PHE A 16 -9.51 -6.17 7.08
CA PHE A 16 -8.35 -5.50 7.65
C PHE A 16 -8.75 -4.34 8.56
N ASN A 17 -8.02 -4.16 9.66
CA ASN A 17 -8.01 -2.91 10.42
C ASN A 17 -6.99 -1.95 9.80
N VAL A 18 -7.44 -1.10 8.89
CA VAL A 18 -6.57 -0.19 8.13
C VAL A 18 -6.35 1.10 8.91
N LEU A 19 -5.09 1.45 9.15
CA LEU A 19 -4.74 2.69 9.83
C LEU A 19 -5.05 3.91 8.94
N ASP A 20 -5.68 4.93 9.52
CA ASP A 20 -5.98 6.18 8.80
C ASP A 20 -4.71 7.00 8.54
N ARG A 21 -4.68 7.72 7.42
CA ARG A 21 -3.53 8.54 7.04
C ARG A 21 -3.21 9.64 8.05
N ASN A 22 -4.22 10.30 8.62
CA ASN A 22 -3.98 11.34 9.61
C ASN A 22 -3.36 10.77 10.89
N ASN A 23 -3.77 9.55 11.27
CA ASN A 23 -3.17 8.85 12.42
C ASN A 23 -1.74 8.42 12.11
N MET A 24 -1.46 7.92 10.89
CA MET A 24 -0.09 7.61 10.46
C MET A 24 0.81 8.84 10.55
N ASP A 25 0.38 9.97 9.98
CA ASP A 25 1.15 11.21 9.95
C ASP A 25 1.41 11.75 11.36
N LYS A 26 0.41 11.67 12.25
CA LYS A 26 0.55 12.06 13.66
C LYS A 26 1.58 11.21 14.40
N ILE A 27 1.44 9.88 14.35
CA ILE A 27 2.34 8.95 15.06
C ILE A 27 3.78 9.12 14.54
N LEU A 28 3.97 9.20 13.22
CA LEU A 28 5.29 9.35 12.63
C LEU A 28 5.93 10.70 12.98
N ALA A 29 5.14 11.78 13.03
CA ALA A 29 5.63 13.09 13.48
C ALA A 29 6.04 13.09 14.96
N GLU A 30 5.27 12.43 15.83
CA GLU A 30 5.61 12.26 17.25
C GLU A 30 6.93 11.50 17.45
N GLN A 31 7.21 10.53 16.58
CA GLN A 31 8.46 9.77 16.57
C GLN A 31 9.62 10.48 15.83
N GLY A 32 9.41 11.70 15.34
CA GLY A 32 10.42 12.45 14.57
C GLY A 32 10.80 11.81 13.24
N PHE A 33 9.97 10.91 12.71
CA PHE A 33 10.27 10.13 11.52
C PHE A 33 10.07 10.98 10.25
N GLN A 34 11.12 11.09 9.43
CA GLN A 34 11.02 11.77 8.14
C GLN A 34 10.54 10.80 7.06
N GLN A 35 9.30 10.98 6.61
CA GLN A 35 8.71 10.16 5.54
C GLN A 35 9.37 10.40 4.17
N MET A 36 9.98 11.58 3.95
CA MET A 36 10.62 11.93 2.68
C MET A 36 11.80 10.99 2.40
N GLY A 37 11.75 10.29 1.27
CA GLY A 37 12.79 9.36 0.83
C GLY A 37 12.54 7.90 1.21
N CYS A 38 11.45 7.59 1.92
CA CYS A 38 11.08 6.22 2.24
C CYS A 38 10.58 5.46 1.00
N THR A 39 11.51 4.87 0.26
CA THR A 39 11.25 4.19 -1.02
C THR A 39 11.73 2.75 -1.05
N THR A 40 12.36 2.28 0.04
CA THR A 40 12.87 0.92 0.20
C THR A 40 11.97 0.10 1.12
N ALA A 41 12.00 -1.22 0.96
CA ALA A 41 11.28 -2.15 1.84
C ALA A 41 11.72 -1.98 3.31
N ASP A 42 13.02 -1.83 3.58
CA ASP A 42 13.54 -1.63 4.93
C ASP A 42 12.95 -0.39 5.62
N CYS A 43 12.82 0.71 4.88
CA CYS A 43 12.22 1.91 5.41
C CYS A 43 10.72 1.71 5.70
N ALA A 44 10.00 1.02 4.80
CA ALA A 44 8.60 0.66 5.03
C ALA A 44 8.41 -0.22 6.27
N VAL A 45 9.31 -1.19 6.50
CA VAL A 45 9.31 -2.02 7.71
C VAL A 45 9.52 -1.17 8.96
N GLN A 46 10.47 -0.23 8.95
CA GLN A 46 10.69 0.69 10.08
C GLN A 46 9.44 1.54 10.36
N MET A 47 8.81 2.09 9.33
CA MET A 47 7.53 2.78 9.46
C MET A 47 6.46 1.88 10.07
N GLY A 48 6.34 0.64 9.59
CA GLY A 48 5.37 -0.33 10.09
C GLY A 48 5.54 -0.61 11.59
N ARG A 49 6.79 -0.71 12.06
CA ARG A 49 7.10 -0.87 13.49
C ARG A 49 6.69 0.34 14.31
N LEU A 50 6.98 1.55 13.86
CA LEU A 50 6.58 2.79 14.54
C LEU A 50 5.05 2.95 14.60
N LEU A 51 4.36 2.52 13.55
CA LEU A 51 2.91 2.54 13.45
C LEU A 51 2.23 1.36 14.18
N ASN A 52 3.01 0.41 14.71
CA ASN A 52 2.53 -0.80 15.36
C ASN A 52 1.54 -1.61 14.49
N VAL A 53 1.89 -1.81 13.21
CA VAL A 53 1.10 -2.62 12.27
C VAL A 53 1.81 -3.93 11.93
N GLN A 54 1.02 -4.97 11.62
CA GLN A 54 1.54 -6.30 11.25
C GLN A 54 2.03 -6.33 9.80
N LEU A 55 1.28 -5.66 8.92
CA LEU A 55 1.54 -5.62 7.50
C LEU A 55 1.63 -4.17 7.05
N ILE A 56 2.57 -3.90 6.14
CA ILE A 56 2.61 -2.63 5.41
C ILE A 56 2.46 -2.90 3.92
N VAL A 57 1.61 -2.11 3.27
CA VAL A 57 1.42 -2.17 1.83
C VAL A 57 2.12 -0.98 1.21
N VAL A 58 3.12 -1.25 0.38
CA VAL A 58 3.80 -0.24 -0.42
C VAL A 58 3.40 -0.39 -1.87
N GLY A 59 3.33 0.72 -2.59
CA GLY A 59 2.96 0.66 -3.99
C GLY A 59 3.56 1.79 -4.79
N THR A 60 3.87 1.50 -6.04
CA THR A 60 4.37 2.48 -7.00
C THR A 60 3.38 2.59 -8.14
N CYS A 61 3.03 3.83 -8.50
CA CYS A 61 2.26 4.11 -9.70
C CYS A 61 3.15 4.84 -10.68
N GLY A 62 3.34 4.25 -11.86
CA GLY A 62 4.07 4.85 -12.97
C GLY A 62 3.18 5.02 -14.20
N LYS A 63 3.59 5.90 -15.12
CA LYS A 63 3.03 5.98 -16.46
C LYS A 63 4.11 5.63 -17.47
N LEU A 64 3.87 4.59 -18.26
CA LEU A 64 4.72 4.18 -19.36
C LEU A 64 4.00 4.42 -20.67
N VAL A 65 4.42 5.44 -21.41
CA VAL A 65 3.79 5.89 -22.67
C VAL A 65 2.30 6.21 -22.43
N SER A 66 1.39 5.30 -22.82
CA SER A 66 -0.06 5.42 -22.68
C SER A 66 -0.64 4.47 -21.62
N ARG A 67 0.19 3.77 -20.84
CA ARG A 67 -0.23 2.80 -19.82
C ARG A 67 0.11 3.30 -18.42
N TYR A 68 -0.85 3.25 -17.51
CA TYR A 68 -0.59 3.35 -16.09
C TYR A 68 -0.24 1.96 -15.58
N ILE A 69 0.79 1.88 -14.76
CA ILE A 69 1.25 0.65 -14.13
C ILE A 69 1.21 0.87 -12.63
N LEU A 70 0.51 0.00 -11.92
CA LEU A 70 0.44 -0.01 -10.48
C LEU A 70 1.03 -1.31 -9.96
N THR A 71 2.11 -1.20 -9.20
CA THR A 71 2.71 -2.31 -8.47
C THR A 71 2.41 -2.13 -7.00
N VAL A 72 2.09 -3.23 -6.31
CA VAL A 72 1.78 -3.27 -4.88
C VAL A 72 2.53 -4.43 -4.26
N ASP A 73 3.31 -4.15 -3.22
CA ASP A 73 4.02 -5.14 -2.41
C ASP A 73 3.45 -5.14 -1.00
N ILE A 74 3.16 -6.33 -0.49
CA ILE A 74 2.76 -6.55 0.91
C ILE A 74 3.98 -7.04 1.66
N ILE A 75 4.34 -6.31 2.71
CA ILE A 75 5.50 -6.61 3.54
C ILE A 75 5.01 -6.97 4.93
N ASP A 76 5.47 -8.11 5.43
CA ASP A 76 5.32 -8.50 6.81
C ASP A 76 6.36 -7.77 7.67
N VAL A 77 5.88 -7.00 8.65
CA VAL A 77 6.72 -6.07 9.44
C VAL A 77 7.61 -6.82 10.44
N GLU A 78 7.16 -7.99 10.90
CA GLU A 78 7.88 -8.82 11.85
C GLU A 78 9.08 -9.50 11.17
N THR A 79 8.83 -10.19 10.06
CA THR A 79 9.82 -10.94 9.30
C THR A 79 10.63 -10.08 8.32
N SER A 80 10.15 -8.86 8.03
CA SER A 80 10.73 -7.95 7.02
C SER A 80 10.73 -8.54 5.60
N GLN A 81 9.82 -9.48 5.31
CA GLN A 81 9.74 -10.14 4.02
C GLN A 81 8.57 -9.63 3.18
N ILE A 82 8.77 -9.54 1.87
CA ILE A 82 7.68 -9.35 0.92
C ILE A 82 6.94 -10.68 0.82
N ILE A 83 5.70 -10.72 1.32
CA ILE A 83 4.87 -11.93 1.31
C ILE A 83 4.05 -12.06 0.02
N ALA A 84 3.78 -10.94 -0.65
CA ALA A 84 3.17 -10.92 -1.97
C ALA A 84 3.51 -9.64 -2.74
N SER A 85 3.55 -9.76 -4.06
CA SER A 85 3.74 -8.66 -4.99
C SER A 85 2.77 -8.81 -6.15
N PHE A 86 2.07 -7.73 -6.46
CA PHE A 86 1.07 -7.70 -7.53
C PHE A 86 1.33 -6.52 -8.46
N LYS A 87 1.02 -6.72 -9.73
CA LYS A 87 1.18 -5.70 -10.76
C LYS A 87 -0.02 -5.74 -11.70
N GLU A 88 -0.66 -4.59 -11.86
CA GLU A 88 -1.71 -4.37 -12.85
C GLU A 88 -1.36 -3.17 -13.71
N ASP A 89 -1.89 -3.14 -14.94
CA ASP A 89 -1.76 -2.01 -15.84
C ASP A 89 -3.07 -1.69 -16.56
N CYS A 90 -3.24 -0.42 -16.95
CA CYS A 90 -4.38 0.03 -17.72
C CYS A 90 -3.99 1.13 -18.70
N ASN A 91 -4.74 1.24 -19.80
CA ASN A 91 -4.47 2.21 -20.87
C ASN A 91 -5.44 3.40 -20.87
N THR A 92 -6.38 3.41 -19.93
CA THR A 92 -7.43 4.43 -19.80
C THR A 92 -7.44 5.00 -18.38
N ASP A 93 -7.82 6.26 -18.25
CA ASP A 93 -7.93 6.90 -16.93
C ASP A 93 -9.02 6.24 -16.07
N THR A 94 -10.12 5.76 -16.70
CA THR A 94 -11.17 4.98 -16.03
C THR A 94 -10.72 3.59 -15.57
N GLY A 95 -9.66 3.05 -16.18
CA GLY A 95 -9.10 1.75 -15.82
C GLY A 95 -8.40 1.75 -14.47
N ILE A 96 -8.01 2.92 -13.95
CA ILE A 96 -7.27 3.04 -12.68
C ILE A 96 -8.11 2.53 -11.51
N GLU A 97 -9.39 2.87 -11.45
CA GLU A 97 -10.28 2.36 -10.39
C GLU A 97 -10.42 0.84 -10.48
N GLN A 98 -10.56 0.29 -11.70
CA GLN A 98 -10.65 -1.16 -11.91
C GLN A 98 -9.37 -1.89 -11.49
N MET A 99 -8.18 -1.32 -11.76
CA MET A 99 -6.92 -1.88 -11.29
C MET A 99 -6.87 -1.94 -9.76
N VAL A 100 -7.30 -0.87 -9.08
CA VAL A 100 -7.34 -0.84 -7.61
C VAL A 100 -8.24 -1.94 -7.05
N PHE A 101 -9.41 -2.15 -7.63
CA PHE A 101 -10.31 -3.23 -7.21
C PHE A 101 -9.70 -4.63 -7.42
N LYS A 102 -9.08 -4.88 -8.58
CA LYS A 102 -8.39 -6.16 -8.84
C LYS A 102 -7.28 -6.42 -7.83
N LEU A 103 -6.40 -5.44 -7.61
CA LEU A 103 -5.31 -5.56 -6.64
C LEU A 103 -5.82 -5.79 -5.21
N THR A 104 -6.95 -5.17 -4.84
CA THR A 104 -7.59 -5.40 -3.53
C THR A 104 -8.07 -6.84 -3.38
N ASP A 105 -8.62 -7.44 -4.44
CA ASP A 105 -9.06 -8.84 -4.44
C ASP A 105 -7.86 -9.80 -4.34
N GLU A 106 -6.77 -9.52 -5.04
CA GLU A 106 -5.53 -10.31 -4.96
C GLU A 106 -4.90 -10.24 -3.56
N VAL A 107 -4.85 -9.05 -2.96
CA VAL A 107 -4.37 -8.87 -1.57
C VAL A 107 -5.21 -9.68 -0.59
N LYS A 108 -6.52 -9.71 -0.78
CA LYS A 108 -7.43 -10.50 0.05
C LYS A 108 -7.11 -11.99 -0.01
N LYS A 109 -6.89 -12.55 -1.21
CA LYS A 109 -6.61 -14.00 -1.41
C LYS A 109 -5.33 -14.49 -0.75
N VAL A 110 -4.34 -13.61 -0.58
CA VAL A 110 -3.07 -13.98 0.07
C VAL A 110 -3.20 -14.04 1.58
N LEU A 111 -4.07 -13.19 2.15
CA LEU A 111 -4.19 -13.01 3.60
C LEU A 111 -5.39 -13.76 4.20
N TYR A 112 -6.22 -14.42 3.37
CA TYR A 112 -7.38 -15.23 3.76
C TYR A 112 -7.68 -16.31 2.71
#